data_AF-A0A495S3H6-F1
#
_entry.id   AF-A0A495S3H6-F1
#
_cell.length_a   1.000
_cell.length_b   1.000
_cell.length_c   1.000
_cell.angle_alpha   90.00
_cell.angle_beta   90.00
_cell.angle_gamma   90.00
#
_symmetry.space_group_name_H-M   'P 1'
#
loop_
_entity.id
_entity.type
_entity.pdbx_description
1 polymer ?
#
loop_
_entity_poly.entity_id
_entity_poly.type
_entity_poly.pdbx_seq_one_letter_code
_entity_poly.pdbx_strand_id
1 'polypeptide(L)'
;MKEEAVKFISEVIKPWEILNNKFSTPLSMNPAINDFITSANALTISIKHLPESLIQAKPYDLAQENRAYEILHDLADSIKHGAKNLRNQGRRSTIDVSSMFERNSDAMVRFLRNRISIMHNTYGKIDFMECTMEASKFVAEKLDVRTDWNPQIIIRNGEFSNEIYVHASVENQVHWQAMKLEFVELQVDGTYNNVDLNGEILFQLTVDDQLSIG
;
A
#
# COMPACT_ATOMS: atom_id res chain seq x y z
N MET A 1 18.24 9.40 22.38
CA MET A 1 16.94 9.16 21.72
C MET A 1 16.15 8.23 22.63
N LYS A 2 14.89 8.52 22.96
CA LYS A 2 14.07 7.64 23.82
C LYS A 2 13.84 6.30 23.11
N GLU A 3 13.61 5.22 23.85
CA GLU A 3 13.42 3.87 23.29
C GLU A 3 12.26 3.83 22.29
N GLU A 4 11.17 4.52 22.61
CA GLU A 4 9.97 4.64 21.79
C GLU A 4 10.28 5.25 20.42
N ALA A 5 11.12 6.28 20.40
CA ALA A 5 11.54 6.93 19.16
C ALA A 5 12.42 6.01 18.30
N VAL A 6 13.32 5.24 18.92
CA VAL A 6 14.15 4.26 18.20
C VAL A 6 13.27 3.20 17.55
N LYS A 7 12.34 2.61 18.30
CA LYS A 7 11.43 1.57 17.79
C LYS A 7 10.49 2.11 16.72
N PHE A 8 9.92 3.30 16.93
CA PHE A 8 9.07 3.95 15.92
C PHE A 8 9.84 4.16 14.60
N ILE A 9 11.09 4.62 14.67
CA ILE A 9 11.92 4.80 13.47
C ILE A 9 12.20 3.45 12.78
N SER A 10 12.60 2.42 13.53
CA SER A 10 13.01 1.14 12.95
C SER A 10 11.86 0.28 12.46
N GLU A 11 10.70 0.35 13.11
CA GLU A 11 9.56 -0.54 12.86
C GLU A 11 8.46 0.11 12.01
N VAL A 12 8.41 1.45 11.95
CA VAL A 12 7.38 2.18 11.20
C VAL A 12 8.01 3.02 10.09
N ILE A 13 8.87 3.98 10.42
CA ILE A 13 9.41 4.93 9.43
C ILE A 13 10.20 4.21 8.35
N LYS A 14 11.25 3.46 8.72
CA LYS A 14 12.13 2.81 7.74
C LYS A 14 11.37 1.82 6.85
N PRO A 15 10.51 0.91 7.38
CA PRO A 15 9.75 0.01 6.53
C PRO A 15 8.77 0.74 5.60
N TRP A 16 8.12 1.81 6.07
CA TRP A 16 7.24 2.63 5.23
C TRP A 16 8.01 3.27 4.06
N GLU A 17 9.18 3.86 4.33
CA GLU A 17 10.02 4.48 3.31
C GLU A 17 10.56 3.48 2.29
N ILE A 18 11.02 2.31 2.75
CA ILE A 18 11.46 1.22 1.87
C ILE A 18 10.30 0.80 0.95
N LEU A 19 9.10 0.60 1.51
CA LEU A 19 7.94 0.19 0.75
C LEU A 19 7.51 1.25 -0.28
N ASN A 20 7.48 2.53 0.12
CA ASN A 20 7.18 3.66 -0.76
C ASN A 20 8.15 3.75 -1.95
N ASN A 21 9.45 3.57 -1.68
CA ASN A 21 10.48 3.56 -2.72
C ASN A 21 10.28 2.41 -3.70
N LYS A 22 10.07 1.18 -3.20
CA LYS A 22 9.84 0.04 -4.09
C LYS A 22 8.59 0.19 -4.94
N PHE A 23 7.53 0.81 -4.40
CA PHE A 23 6.31 1.08 -5.17
C PHE A 23 6.50 2.09 -6.30
N SER A 24 7.53 2.92 -6.25
CA SER A 24 7.82 3.85 -7.34
C SER A 24 8.45 3.20 -8.57
N THR A 25 8.71 1.89 -8.56
CA THR A 25 9.36 1.15 -9.65
C THR A 25 8.31 0.43 -10.52
N PRO A 26 8.40 0.44 -11.86
CA PRO A 26 7.42 -0.20 -12.77
C PRO A 26 7.57 -1.73 -12.79
N LEU A 27 7.18 -2.37 -11.68
CA LEU A 27 7.21 -3.83 -11.51
C LEU A 27 5.84 -4.45 -11.80
N SER A 28 5.85 -5.60 -12.46
CA SER A 28 4.69 -6.47 -12.61
C SER A 28 4.62 -7.42 -11.42
N MET A 29 3.67 -7.20 -10.52
CA MET A 29 3.51 -8.00 -9.31
C MET A 29 2.31 -8.93 -9.43
N ASN A 30 2.49 -10.16 -8.97
CA ASN A 30 1.41 -11.13 -8.79
C ASN A 30 0.47 -10.66 -7.67
N PRO A 31 -0.82 -10.41 -7.95
CA PRO A 31 -1.77 -9.94 -6.95
C PRO A 31 -2.00 -10.91 -5.78
N ALA A 32 -1.75 -12.21 -5.98
CA ALA A 32 -2.02 -13.24 -4.98
C ALA A 32 -0.86 -13.41 -3.98
N ILE A 33 0.39 -13.43 -4.48
CA ILE A 33 1.58 -13.73 -3.68
C ILE A 33 2.74 -12.86 -4.17
N ASN A 34 3.11 -11.87 -3.36
CA ASN A 34 4.33 -11.08 -3.56
C ASN A 34 4.82 -10.54 -2.21
N ASP A 35 6.10 -10.16 -2.15
CA ASP A 35 6.74 -9.69 -0.93
C ASP A 35 6.26 -8.32 -0.46
N PHE A 36 5.59 -7.55 -1.33
CA PHE A 36 5.00 -6.27 -0.97
C PHE A 36 3.78 -6.46 -0.06
N ILE A 37 2.92 -7.44 -0.36
CA ILE A 37 1.78 -7.82 0.49
C ILE A 37 2.31 -8.25 1.87
N THR A 38 3.37 -9.07 1.90
CA THR A 38 4.02 -9.49 3.16
C THR A 38 4.58 -8.30 3.94
N SER A 39 5.27 -7.38 3.27
CA SER A 39 5.84 -6.17 3.89
C SER A 39 4.76 -5.22 4.42
N ALA A 40 3.68 -5.03 3.67
CA ALA A 40 2.54 -4.22 4.07
C ALA A 40 1.80 -4.81 5.27
N ASN A 41 1.62 -6.14 5.30
CA ASN A 41 1.04 -6.83 6.44
C ASN A 41 1.93 -6.67 7.69
N ALA A 42 3.24 -6.82 7.55
CA ALA A 42 4.17 -6.61 8.65
C ALA A 42 4.10 -5.18 9.20
N LEU A 43 4.13 -4.16 8.32
CA LEU A 43 3.99 -2.76 8.71
C LEU A 43 2.65 -2.47 9.41
N THR A 44 1.55 -3.05 8.92
CA THR A 44 0.23 -2.93 9.55
C THR A 44 0.26 -3.44 11.00
N ILE A 45 0.84 -4.63 11.21
CA ILE A 45 0.93 -5.25 12.53
C ILE A 45 1.82 -4.41 13.45
N SER A 46 2.97 -3.92 12.95
CA SER A 46 3.87 -3.04 13.70
C SER A 46 3.16 -1.75 14.14
N ILE A 47 2.49 -1.03 13.24
CA ILE A 47 1.78 0.22 13.59
C ILE A 47 0.71 -0.04 14.66
N LYS A 48 -0.07 -1.12 14.53
CA LYS A 48 -1.11 -1.48 15.49
C LYS A 48 -0.53 -1.76 16.88
N HIS A 49 0.47 -2.63 16.97
CA HIS A 49 0.93 -3.17 18.25
C HIS A 49 2.03 -2.35 18.92
N LEU A 50 2.62 -1.37 18.23
CA LEU A 50 3.68 -0.55 18.80
C LEU A 50 3.23 0.22 20.06
N PRO A 51 2.08 0.95 20.07
CA PRO A 51 1.58 1.58 21.30
C PRO A 51 1.30 0.60 22.44
N GLU A 52 0.76 -0.58 22.13
CA GLU A 52 0.48 -1.63 23.11
C GLU A 52 1.78 -2.10 23.77
N SER A 53 2.82 -2.34 22.97
CA SER A 53 4.11 -2.83 23.48
C SER A 53 4.86 -1.82 24.35
N LEU A 54 4.73 -0.52 24.05
CA LEU A 54 5.55 0.52 24.69
C LEU A 54 4.86 1.20 25.87
N ILE A 55 3.57 1.50 25.72
CA ILE A 55 2.80 2.27 26.71
C ILE A 55 1.56 1.52 27.20
N GLN A 56 1.40 0.24 26.85
CA GLN A 56 0.27 -0.61 27.25
C GLN A 56 -1.09 -0.02 26.84
N ALA A 57 -1.12 0.80 25.78
CA ALA A 57 -2.34 1.33 25.21
C ALA A 57 -3.11 0.21 24.51
N LYS A 58 -4.42 0.13 24.73
CA LYS A 58 -5.25 -0.90 24.12
C LYS A 58 -5.55 -0.53 22.66
N PRO A 59 -5.23 -1.39 21.67
CA PRO A 59 -5.47 -1.08 20.26
C PRO A 59 -6.94 -0.75 19.95
N TYR A 60 -7.88 -1.38 20.64
CA TYR A 60 -9.31 -1.11 20.47
C TYR A 60 -9.69 0.32 20.86
N ASP A 61 -9.13 0.84 21.95
CA ASP A 61 -9.45 2.19 22.42
C ASP A 61 -8.88 3.23 21.45
N LEU A 62 -7.64 3.03 21.00
CA LEU A 62 -6.99 3.88 19.99
C LEU A 62 -7.73 3.88 18.64
N ALA A 63 -8.32 2.75 18.24
CA ALA A 63 -9.12 2.65 17.03
C ALA A 63 -10.40 3.50 17.07
N GLN A 64 -10.90 3.86 18.26
CA GLN A 64 -12.04 4.78 18.37
C GLN A 64 -11.62 6.26 18.21
N GLU A 65 -10.32 6.56 18.26
CA GLU A 65 -9.80 7.93 18.25
C GLU A 65 -9.34 8.39 16.86
N ASN A 66 -8.89 7.47 16.00
CA ASN A 66 -8.40 7.79 14.67
C ASN A 66 -8.85 6.76 13.63
N ARG A 67 -9.48 7.25 12.55
CA ARG A 67 -10.04 6.41 11.48
C ARG A 67 -8.97 5.59 10.75
N ALA A 68 -7.83 6.18 10.41
CA ALA A 68 -6.77 5.45 9.72
C ALA A 68 -6.22 4.33 10.59
N TYR A 69 -6.05 4.58 11.89
CA TYR A 69 -5.67 3.55 12.85
C TYR A 69 -6.75 2.47 13.00
N GLU A 70 -8.04 2.83 13.00
CA GLU A 70 -9.15 1.86 12.99
C GLU A 70 -9.07 0.91 11.78
N ILE A 71 -8.86 1.46 10.58
CA ILE A 71 -8.73 0.69 9.34
C ILE A 71 -7.56 -0.30 9.45
N LEU A 72 -6.40 0.14 9.95
CA LEU A 72 -5.24 -0.74 10.14
C LEU A 72 -5.47 -1.77 11.25
N HIS A 73 -6.18 -1.39 12.31
CA HIS A 73 -6.55 -2.28 13.39
C HIS A 73 -7.40 -3.46 12.88
N ASP A 74 -8.38 -3.15 12.03
CA ASP A 74 -9.28 -4.11 11.39
C ASP A 74 -8.58 -4.94 10.31
N LEU A 75 -7.67 -4.33 9.55
CA LEU A 75 -6.81 -5.06 8.62
C LEU A 75 -5.90 -6.06 9.34
N ALA A 76 -5.24 -5.66 10.43
CA ALA A 76 -4.40 -6.58 11.22
C ALA A 76 -5.18 -7.76 11.79
N ASP A 77 -6.41 -7.53 12.28
CA ASP A 77 -7.29 -8.61 12.74
C ASP A 77 -7.69 -9.54 11.59
N SER A 78 -7.99 -8.97 10.41
CA SER A 78 -8.29 -9.75 9.20
C SER A 78 -7.11 -10.63 8.75
N ILE A 79 -5.88 -10.11 8.86
CA ILE A 79 -4.64 -10.85 8.56
C ILE A 79 -4.46 -12.02 9.54
N LYS A 80 -4.62 -11.75 10.85
CA LYS A 80 -4.35 -12.73 11.91
C LYS A 80 -5.38 -13.86 11.98
N HIS A 81 -6.66 -13.51 11.87
CA HIS A 81 -7.75 -14.47 12.07
C HIS A 81 -8.27 -15.05 10.75
N GLY A 82 -7.86 -14.46 9.63
CA GLY A 82 -8.44 -14.70 8.31
C GLY A 82 -9.73 -13.89 8.13
N ALA A 83 -9.80 -13.14 7.03
CA ALA A 83 -10.89 -12.23 6.71
C ALA A 83 -12.31 -12.87 6.79
N LYS A 84 -12.43 -14.18 6.52
CA LYS A 84 -13.70 -14.92 6.56
C LYS A 84 -14.14 -15.31 7.98
N ASN A 85 -13.21 -15.33 8.94
CA ASN A 85 -13.46 -15.84 10.29
C ASN A 85 -13.71 -14.74 11.32
N LEU A 86 -13.77 -13.48 10.90
CA LEU A 86 -14.06 -12.38 11.80
C LEU A 86 -15.51 -12.46 12.31
N ARG A 87 -15.69 -12.23 13.61
CA ARG A 87 -17.00 -12.19 14.26
C ARG A 87 -17.89 -11.07 13.70
N ASN A 88 -17.30 -9.91 13.40
CA ASN A 88 -18.00 -8.79 12.76
C ASN A 88 -17.51 -8.64 11.31
N GLN A 89 -18.39 -8.93 10.36
CA GLN A 89 -18.08 -8.86 8.93
C GLN A 89 -17.93 -7.42 8.40
N GLY A 90 -18.42 -6.40 9.10
CA GLY A 90 -18.20 -5.00 8.72
C GLY A 90 -16.73 -4.57 8.85
N ARG A 91 -15.99 -5.24 9.75
CA ARG A 91 -14.55 -5.03 10.00
C ARG A 91 -13.64 -5.78 9.03
N ARG A 92 -14.24 -6.56 8.12
CA ARG A 92 -13.47 -7.34 7.17
C ARG A 92 -12.73 -6.41 6.23
N SER A 93 -11.43 -6.64 6.16
CA SER A 93 -10.50 -5.92 5.31
C SER A 93 -9.58 -6.89 4.59
N THR A 94 -9.28 -6.60 3.33
CA THR A 94 -8.27 -7.33 2.55
C THR A 94 -7.36 -6.33 1.85
N ILE A 95 -6.14 -6.74 1.54
CA ILE A 95 -5.27 -5.94 0.67
C ILE A 95 -5.18 -6.54 -0.72
N ASP A 96 -5.00 -5.66 -1.69
CA ASP A 96 -4.82 -5.99 -3.10
C ASP A 96 -3.75 -5.08 -3.67
N VAL A 97 -3.04 -5.52 -4.70
CA VAL A 97 -1.99 -4.74 -5.34
C VAL A 97 -2.27 -4.54 -6.82
N SER A 98 -2.07 -3.31 -7.29
CA SER A 98 -2.19 -2.91 -8.68
C SER A 98 -0.99 -2.07 -9.11
N SER A 99 -0.73 -2.02 -10.41
CA SER A 99 0.10 -0.96 -10.99
C SER A 99 -0.81 0.14 -11.53
N MET A 100 -0.57 1.35 -11.03
CA MET A 100 -1.38 2.52 -11.28
C MET A 100 -0.75 3.34 -12.41
N PHE A 101 -1.55 3.63 -13.43
CA PHE A 101 -1.19 4.40 -14.61
C PHE A 101 -2.12 5.59 -14.74
N GLU A 102 -1.57 6.76 -15.05
CA GLU A 102 -2.37 7.91 -15.46
C GLU A 102 -2.62 7.85 -16.94
N ARG A 103 -3.85 8.13 -17.36
CA ARG A 103 -4.28 8.25 -18.74
C ARG A 103 -4.41 9.72 -19.12
N ASN A 104 -4.04 10.09 -20.35
CA ASN A 104 -4.35 11.41 -20.93
C ASN A 104 -5.56 11.36 -21.89
N SER A 105 -5.89 12.52 -22.48
CA SER A 105 -6.99 12.65 -23.44
C SER A 105 -6.81 11.83 -24.73
N ASP A 106 -5.57 11.48 -25.07
CA ASP A 106 -5.22 10.71 -26.27
C ASP A 106 -5.14 9.19 -26.00
N ALA A 107 -5.65 8.75 -24.83
CA ALA A 107 -5.58 7.38 -24.34
C ALA A 107 -4.15 6.80 -24.21
N MET A 108 -3.15 7.67 -24.13
CA MET A 108 -1.79 7.31 -23.73
C MET A 108 -1.70 7.23 -22.22
N VAL A 109 -0.75 6.45 -21.72
CA VAL A 109 -0.58 6.16 -20.30
C VAL A 109 0.83 6.47 -19.82
N ARG A 110 0.96 6.82 -18.55
CA ARG A 110 2.25 6.88 -17.84
C ARG A 110 2.17 6.14 -16.53
N PHE A 111 3.23 5.43 -16.18
CA PHE A 111 3.32 4.77 -14.88
C PHE A 111 3.41 5.81 -13.77
N LEU A 112 2.56 5.68 -12.75
CA LEU A 112 2.60 6.50 -11.55
C LEU A 112 3.34 5.78 -10.43
N ARG A 113 2.82 4.60 -10.04
CA ARG A 113 3.35 3.76 -8.97
C ARG A 113 2.63 2.42 -8.94
N ASN A 114 3.19 1.49 -8.19
CA ASN A 114 2.46 0.38 -7.64
C ASN A 114 1.65 0.82 -6.42
N ARG A 115 0.42 0.33 -6.29
CA ARG A 115 -0.53 0.72 -5.26
C ARG A 115 -1.01 -0.52 -4.52
N ILE A 116 -0.80 -0.55 -3.20
CA ILE A 116 -1.59 -1.44 -2.33
C ILE A 116 -2.86 -0.71 -1.92
N SER A 117 -3.99 -1.37 -2.13
CA SER A 117 -5.29 -0.90 -1.72
C SER A 117 -5.83 -1.75 -0.58
N ILE A 118 -6.34 -1.12 0.47
CA ILE A 118 -7.13 -1.78 1.50
C ILE A 118 -8.58 -1.77 1.03
N MET A 119 -9.16 -2.95 0.83
CA MET A 119 -10.58 -3.14 0.56
C MET A 119 -11.29 -3.37 1.89
N HIS A 120 -11.82 -2.29 2.47
CA HIS A 120 -12.51 -2.32 3.76
C HIS A 120 -14.03 -2.34 3.55
N ASN A 121 -14.75 -3.25 4.23
CA ASN A 121 -16.20 -3.39 4.03
C ASN A 121 -17.00 -2.13 4.40
N THR A 122 -16.66 -1.44 5.49
CA THR A 122 -17.27 -0.15 5.86
C THR A 122 -16.79 1.05 5.03
N TYR A 123 -15.47 1.16 4.82
CA TYR A 123 -14.86 2.40 4.31
C TYR A 123 -14.52 2.38 2.81
N GLY A 124 -14.75 1.26 2.13
CA GLY A 124 -14.46 1.10 0.71
C GLY A 124 -12.96 0.87 0.41
N LYS A 125 -12.54 1.26 -0.79
CA LYS A 125 -11.15 1.16 -1.27
C LYS A 125 -10.34 2.32 -0.71
N ILE A 126 -9.26 2.03 0.00
CA ILE A 126 -8.37 3.01 0.64
C ILE A 126 -6.94 2.80 0.16
N ASP A 127 -6.18 3.88 -0.03
CA ASP A 127 -4.76 3.77 -0.30
C ASP A 127 -3.98 3.36 0.96
N PHE A 128 -3.26 2.24 0.88
CA PHE A 128 -2.50 1.73 2.02
C PHE A 128 -1.42 2.70 2.50
N MET A 129 -0.73 3.38 1.59
CA MET A 129 0.38 4.28 1.95
C MET A 129 -0.12 5.54 2.62
N GLU A 130 -1.27 6.08 2.18
CA GLU A 130 -1.92 7.22 2.84
C GLU A 130 -2.44 6.85 4.23
N CYS A 131 -3.15 5.71 4.32
CA CYS A 131 -3.70 5.21 5.58
C CYS A 131 -2.59 4.94 6.61
N THR A 132 -1.50 4.29 6.21
CA THR A 132 -0.36 4.03 7.10
C THR A 132 0.37 5.29 7.49
N MET A 133 0.51 6.26 6.59
CA MET A 133 1.07 7.57 6.92
C MET A 133 0.27 8.27 8.00
N GLU A 134 -1.06 8.36 7.85
CA GLU A 134 -1.94 9.02 8.83
C GLU A 134 -1.92 8.29 10.18
N ALA A 135 -2.10 6.96 10.17
CA ALA A 135 -2.08 6.17 11.40
C ALA A 135 -0.72 6.25 12.12
N SER A 136 0.38 6.30 11.38
CA SER A 136 1.73 6.42 11.95
C SER A 136 1.93 7.78 12.63
N LYS A 137 1.43 8.87 12.06
CA LYS A 137 1.46 10.19 12.69
C LYS A 137 0.69 10.19 14.01
N PHE A 138 -0.51 9.61 14.02
CA PHE A 138 -1.30 9.43 15.24
C PHE A 138 -0.55 8.59 16.29
N VAL A 139 0.10 7.49 15.89
CA VAL A 139 0.90 6.66 16.81
C VAL A 139 2.10 7.43 17.36
N ALA A 140 2.80 8.22 16.54
CA ALA A 140 3.91 9.05 16.99
C ALA A 140 3.47 10.05 18.05
N GLU A 141 2.30 10.69 17.87
CA GLU A 141 1.70 11.58 18.86
C GLU A 141 1.40 10.86 20.17
N LYS A 142 0.79 9.66 20.11
CA LYS A 142 0.48 8.85 21.31
C LYS A 142 1.73 8.43 22.08
N LEU A 143 2.84 8.22 21.39
CA LEU A 143 4.12 7.83 21.99
C LEU A 143 5.00 9.02 22.42
N ASP A 144 4.55 10.27 22.20
CA ASP A 144 5.37 11.49 22.38
C ASP A 144 6.71 11.39 21.60
N VAL A 145 6.66 10.80 20.41
CA VAL A 145 7.81 10.69 19.51
C VAL A 145 7.88 11.94 18.64
N ARG A 146 8.84 12.82 18.95
CA ARG A 146 9.15 13.99 18.13
C ARG A 146 10.08 13.59 17.00
N THR A 147 9.59 13.68 15.78
CA THR A 147 10.36 13.42 14.56
C THR A 147 10.09 14.52 13.54
N ASP A 148 11.09 14.82 12.73
CA ASP A 148 11.01 15.66 11.52
C ASP A 148 10.52 14.88 10.30
N TRP A 149 10.06 13.64 10.50
CA TRP A 149 9.55 12.79 9.44
C TRP A 149 8.32 13.43 8.76
N ASN A 150 8.53 13.86 7.52
CA ASN A 150 7.51 14.43 6.65
C ASN A 150 7.32 13.50 5.44
N PRO A 151 6.62 12.35 5.61
CA PRO A 151 6.46 11.37 4.54
C PRO A 151 5.74 11.97 3.33
N GLN A 152 6.25 11.67 2.14
CA GLN A 152 5.64 12.01 0.86
C GLN A 152 5.53 10.75 0.04
N ILE A 153 4.34 10.48 -0.47
CA ILE A 153 4.12 9.33 -1.36
C ILE A 153 4.80 9.63 -2.69
N ILE A 154 5.63 8.70 -3.16
CA ILE A 154 6.35 8.89 -4.43
C ILE A 154 5.41 8.56 -5.58
N ILE A 155 5.09 9.58 -6.37
CA ILE A 155 4.35 9.48 -7.63
C ILE A 155 5.34 9.78 -8.76
N ARG A 156 5.48 8.85 -9.71
CA ARG A 156 6.28 9.09 -10.92
C ARG A 156 5.52 10.03 -11.86
N ASN A 157 6.26 10.90 -12.52
CA ASN A 157 5.76 11.86 -13.50
C ASN A 157 6.50 11.66 -14.83
N GLY A 158 6.42 10.43 -15.36
CA GLY A 158 7.03 10.07 -16.64
C GLY A 158 6.29 10.66 -17.83
N GLU A 159 6.82 10.39 -19.02
CA GLU A 159 6.14 10.73 -20.28
C GLU A 159 4.96 9.79 -20.53
N PHE A 160 3.92 10.34 -21.16
CA PHE A 160 2.81 9.54 -21.66
C PHE A 160 3.28 8.75 -22.89
N SER A 161 2.88 7.49 -22.95
CA SER A 161 3.20 6.56 -24.03
C SER A 161 1.99 5.71 -24.39
N ASN A 162 1.95 5.21 -25.61
CA ASN A 162 1.04 4.15 -26.01
C ASN A 162 1.56 2.75 -25.61
N GLU A 163 2.63 2.68 -24.81
CA GLU A 163 3.25 1.44 -24.35
C GLU A 163 3.27 1.37 -22.81
N ILE A 164 2.95 0.20 -22.28
CA ILE A 164 3.24 -0.17 -20.88
C ILE A 164 4.42 -1.13 -20.89
N TYR A 165 5.51 -0.70 -20.28
CA TYR A 165 6.66 -1.55 -20.01
C TYR A 165 6.72 -1.91 -18.53
N VAL A 166 6.65 -3.20 -18.22
CA VAL A 166 6.71 -3.72 -16.86
C VAL A 166 7.62 -4.93 -16.78
N HIS A 167 8.21 -5.12 -15.60
CA HIS A 167 9.15 -6.21 -15.35
C HIS A 167 8.68 -7.09 -14.19
N ALA A 168 8.55 -8.39 -14.41
CA ALA A 168 8.31 -9.38 -13.38
C ALA A 168 9.65 -9.99 -12.94
N SER A 169 10.08 -9.66 -11.72
CA SER A 169 11.36 -10.11 -11.17
C SER A 169 11.18 -11.21 -10.13
N VAL A 170 12.18 -12.09 -9.99
CA VAL A 170 12.28 -13.04 -8.86
C VAL A 170 12.56 -12.36 -7.52
N GLU A 171 12.96 -11.09 -7.51
CA GLU A 171 13.32 -10.37 -6.27
C GLU A 171 12.14 -10.22 -5.31
N ASN A 172 10.92 -10.12 -5.82
CA ASN A 172 9.74 -9.79 -5.00
C ASN A 172 8.57 -10.79 -5.16
N GLN A 173 8.78 -11.89 -5.88
CA GLN A 173 7.80 -12.95 -6.10
C GLN A 173 8.49 -14.22 -6.62
N VAL A 174 7.95 -15.39 -6.26
CA VAL A 174 8.47 -16.69 -6.73
C VAL A 174 7.69 -17.27 -7.92
N HIS A 175 6.52 -16.70 -8.20
CA HIS A 175 5.63 -17.13 -9.25
C HIS A 175 4.82 -15.96 -9.79
N TRP A 176 4.75 -15.82 -11.10
CA TRP A 176 3.93 -14.81 -11.78
C TRP A 176 2.78 -15.48 -12.52
N GLN A 177 1.57 -14.98 -12.28
CA GLN A 177 0.34 -15.51 -12.89
C GLN A 177 -0.46 -14.40 -13.59
N ALA A 178 -0.52 -13.24 -12.96
CA ALA A 178 -1.30 -12.12 -13.45
C ALA A 178 -0.72 -10.82 -12.92
N MET A 179 -1.22 -9.72 -13.48
CA MET A 179 -0.97 -8.37 -13.02
C MET A 179 -2.30 -7.64 -12.99
N LYS A 180 -2.51 -6.80 -11.98
CA LYS A 180 -3.66 -5.91 -11.93
C LYS A 180 -3.25 -4.51 -12.39
N LEU A 181 -3.93 -3.99 -13.39
CA LEU A 181 -3.76 -2.63 -13.88
C LEU A 181 -4.86 -1.73 -13.31
N GLU A 182 -4.50 -0.51 -12.95
CA GLU A 182 -5.43 0.54 -12.53
C GLU A 182 -5.13 1.79 -13.35
N PHE A 183 -6.13 2.25 -14.11
CA PHE A 183 -6.03 3.48 -14.91
C PHE A 183 -6.75 4.61 -14.18
N VAL A 184 -6.10 5.76 -14.12
CA VAL A 184 -6.63 6.94 -13.46
C VAL A 184 -6.45 8.21 -14.28
N GLU A 185 -7.21 9.25 -13.95
CA GLU A 185 -7.05 10.60 -14.48
C GLU A 185 -6.88 11.62 -13.37
N LEU A 186 -5.91 12.51 -13.55
CA LEU A 186 -5.70 13.65 -12.66
C LEU A 186 -6.82 14.67 -12.82
N GLN A 187 -7.47 14.99 -11.71
CA GLN A 187 -8.54 15.96 -11.62
C GLN A 187 -7.99 17.37 -11.35
N VAL A 188 -8.84 18.38 -11.54
CA VAL A 188 -8.49 19.80 -11.32
C VAL A 188 -8.09 20.08 -9.87
N ASP A 189 -8.63 19.32 -8.91
CA ASP A 189 -8.31 19.44 -7.48
C ASP A 189 -7.03 18.69 -7.08
N GLY A 190 -6.34 18.06 -8.03
CA GLY A 190 -5.12 17.28 -7.81
C GLY A 190 -5.35 15.84 -7.37
N THR A 191 -6.60 15.36 -7.33
CA THR A 191 -6.93 13.96 -7.01
C THR A 191 -6.92 13.07 -8.25
N TYR A 192 -6.82 11.76 -8.06
CA TYR A 192 -6.90 10.78 -9.15
C TYR A 192 -8.22 10.00 -9.07
N ASN A 193 -8.95 9.96 -10.19
CA ASN A 193 -10.16 9.15 -10.33
C ASN A 193 -9.90 7.95 -11.23
N ASN A 194 -10.48 6.79 -10.89
CA ASN A 194 -10.42 5.62 -11.76
C ASN A 194 -11.19 5.88 -13.05
N VAL A 195 -10.58 5.49 -14.17
CA VAL A 195 -11.17 5.58 -15.50
C VAL A 195 -10.92 4.29 -16.27
N ASP A 196 -11.70 4.07 -17.33
CA ASP A 196 -11.38 3.06 -18.32
C ASP A 196 -10.29 3.57 -19.27
N LEU A 197 -9.47 2.64 -19.79
CA LEU A 197 -8.44 2.99 -20.76
C LEU A 197 -9.04 3.67 -22.01
N ASN A 198 -10.17 3.15 -22.52
CA ASN A 198 -10.84 3.63 -23.74
C ASN A 198 -9.88 3.84 -24.93
N GLY A 199 -8.93 2.92 -25.12
CA GLY A 199 -7.93 2.95 -26.18
C GLY A 199 -7.16 1.64 -26.27
N GLU A 200 -6.19 1.59 -27.18
CA GLU A 200 -5.29 0.45 -27.35
C GLU A 200 -3.88 0.85 -26.91
N ILE A 201 -3.24 -0.03 -26.13
CA ILE A 201 -1.87 0.14 -25.66
C ILE A 201 -1.08 -1.13 -25.95
N LEU A 202 0.19 -0.97 -26.29
CA LEU A 202 1.11 -2.07 -26.38
C LEU A 202 1.56 -2.45 -24.97
N PHE A 203 1.29 -3.68 -24.55
CA PHE A 203 1.76 -4.20 -23.28
C PHE A 203 3.01 -5.05 -23.48
N GLN A 204 4.11 -4.65 -22.85
CA GLN A 204 5.38 -5.36 -22.85
C GLN A 204 5.71 -5.82 -21.43
N LEU A 205 5.75 -7.13 -21.26
CA LEU A 205 6.20 -7.78 -20.03
C LEU A 205 7.57 -8.42 -20.28
N THR A 206 8.54 -8.04 -19.46
CA THR A 206 9.80 -8.79 -19.33
C THR A 206 9.77 -9.61 -18.05
N VAL A 207 10.43 -10.77 -18.07
CA VAL A 207 10.43 -11.71 -16.95
C VAL A 207 11.86 -12.20 -16.71
N ASP A 208 12.27 -12.30 -15.45
CA ASP A 208 13.53 -12.95 -15.07
C ASP A 208 13.53 -14.43 -15.47
N ASP A 209 14.64 -14.94 -16.01
CA ASP A 209 14.76 -16.32 -16.53
C ASP A 209 14.40 -17.42 -15.50
N GLN A 210 14.52 -17.11 -14.21
CA GLN A 210 14.25 -18.05 -13.12
C GLN A 210 12.83 -17.94 -12.54
N LEU A 211 12.02 -16.99 -13.01
CA LEU A 211 10.67 -16.80 -12.47
C LEU A 211 9.70 -17.82 -13.07
N SER A 212 9.01 -18.56 -12.21
CA SER A 212 7.95 -19.47 -12.64
C SER A 212 6.76 -18.68 -13.19
N ILE A 213 6.33 -18.99 -14.41
CA ILE A 213 5.15 -18.40 -15.07
C ILE A 213 4.03 -19.45 -15.08
N GLY A 214 2.82 -19.05 -14.68
CA GLY A 214 1.61 -19.88 -14.62
C GLY A 214 0.51 -19.46 -15.57
#